data_AF-A0A7X1GXZ1-F1
#
_entry.id   AF-A0A7X1GXZ1-F1
#
_cell.length_a   1.000
_cell.length_b   1.000
_cell.length_c   1.000
_cell.angle_alpha   90.00
_cell.angle_beta   90.00
_cell.angle_gamma   90.00
#
_symmetry.space_group_name_H-M   'P 1'
#
loop_
_entity.id
_entity.type
_entity.pdbx_description
1 polymer ?
#
loop_
_entity_poly.entity_id
_entity_poly.type
_entity_poly.pdbx_seq_one_letter_code
_entity_poly.pdbx_strand_id
1 'polypeptide(L)'
;MNVVSHHLDYTMAQETCTELLSGNNEAILVIYNKFHPLFLGYTRRRTHSLNDDTKALSILDDFWVELLNAKAICDFKGISSLKTYLFKILNYRIVDNVRRANRQGSYDNNVNSDNHDIDCFKDEKISPENDLMHKEKIHLINESLLMLTEKFPTDAHIVKSYLEGLNYQQTAEKMLSGKPFNSKELKKKTDAVKKQFTRPGTGSLAKFKSCLESIMKKRQLIQKDLLN
;
A
#
# COMPACT_ATOMS: atom_id res chain seq x y z
N MET A 1 8.12 23.02 1.31
CA MET A 1 8.23 23.68 -0.01
C MET A 1 7.59 22.77 -1.05
N ASN A 2 6.38 23.08 -1.56
CA ASN A 2 5.85 22.44 -2.78
C ASN A 2 4.57 23.10 -3.37
N VAL A 3 4.27 24.36 -3.06
CA VAL A 3 3.04 25.03 -3.51
C VAL A 3 2.97 25.14 -5.04
N VAL A 4 4.11 25.30 -5.71
CA VAL A 4 4.20 25.44 -7.18
C VAL A 4 3.78 24.16 -7.93
N SER A 5 4.07 22.98 -7.37
CA SER A 5 3.74 21.70 -8.01
C SER A 5 2.23 21.42 -8.03
N HIS A 6 1.50 21.88 -7.02
CA HIS A 6 0.06 21.66 -6.91
C HIS A 6 -0.74 22.53 -7.87
N HIS A 7 -0.26 23.75 -8.15
CA HIS A 7 -0.92 24.64 -9.10
C HIS A 7 -0.83 24.11 -10.54
N LEU A 8 0.35 23.62 -10.96
CA LEU A 8 0.52 23.04 -12.29
C LEU A 8 -0.35 21.78 -12.49
N ASP A 9 -0.41 20.91 -11.48
CA ASP A 9 -1.27 19.73 -11.49
C ASP A 9 -2.76 20.11 -11.56
N TYR A 10 -3.17 21.21 -10.91
CA TYR A 10 -4.53 21.73 -10.97
C TYR A 10 -4.88 22.27 -12.35
N THR A 11 -4.01 23.10 -12.93
CA THR A 11 -4.20 23.64 -14.30
C THR A 11 -4.28 22.51 -15.32
N MET A 12 -3.37 21.54 -15.25
CA MET A 12 -3.38 20.35 -16.11
C MET A 12 -4.69 19.56 -16.01
N ALA A 13 -5.23 19.38 -14.80
CA ALA A 13 -6.49 18.69 -14.61
C ALA A 13 -7.68 19.51 -15.16
N GLN A 14 -7.69 20.82 -14.98
CA GLN A 14 -8.74 21.70 -15.50
C GLN A 14 -8.76 21.71 -17.04
N GLU A 15 -7.60 21.87 -17.68
CA GLU A 15 -7.44 21.80 -19.14
C GLU A 15 -7.88 20.43 -19.68
N THR A 16 -7.47 19.35 -19.01
CA THR A 16 -7.89 18.00 -19.41
C THR A 16 -9.40 17.82 -19.23
N CYS A 17 -9.99 18.36 -18.17
CA CYS A 17 -11.44 18.32 -17.93
C CYS A 17 -12.20 19.07 -19.05
N THR A 18 -11.78 20.28 -19.42
CA THR A 18 -12.45 21.06 -20.46
C THR A 18 -12.41 20.38 -21.82
N GLU A 19 -11.27 19.77 -22.16
CA GLU A 19 -11.11 19.04 -23.42
C GLU A 19 -11.88 17.71 -23.44
N LEU A 20 -11.94 16.99 -22.31
CA LEU A 20 -12.77 15.78 -22.23
C LEU A 20 -14.27 16.11 -22.35
N LEU A 21 -14.71 17.23 -21.75
CA LEU A 21 -16.09 17.70 -21.87
C LEU A 21 -16.44 18.19 -23.28
N SER A 22 -15.45 18.66 -24.07
CA SER A 22 -15.63 19.02 -25.47
C SER A 22 -15.62 17.82 -26.42
N GLY A 23 -15.45 16.60 -25.88
CA GLY A 23 -15.41 15.35 -26.64
C GLY A 23 -14.03 14.96 -27.14
N ASN A 24 -12.98 15.71 -26.78
CA ASN A 24 -11.60 15.40 -27.11
C ASN A 24 -11.01 14.37 -26.13
N ASN A 25 -11.28 13.10 -26.39
CA ASN A 25 -10.78 11.99 -25.59
C ASN A 25 -9.25 11.90 -25.55
N GLU A 26 -8.53 12.48 -26.51
CA GLU A 26 -7.07 12.45 -26.56
C GLU A 26 -6.41 13.28 -25.45
N ALA A 27 -7.14 14.22 -24.86
CA ALA A 27 -6.62 15.04 -23.77
C ALA A 27 -6.19 14.21 -22.55
N ILE A 28 -6.81 13.03 -22.34
CA ILE A 28 -6.39 12.12 -21.26
C ILE A 28 -4.97 11.61 -21.43
N LEU A 29 -4.43 11.59 -22.67
CA LEU A 29 -3.11 11.04 -22.97
C LEU A 29 -1.98 11.75 -22.21
N VAL A 30 -2.16 13.05 -21.91
CA VAL A 30 -1.21 13.82 -21.11
C VAL A 30 -1.06 13.23 -19.70
N ILE A 31 -2.19 12.90 -19.07
CA ILE A 31 -2.26 12.28 -17.74
C ILE A 31 -1.83 10.81 -17.82
N TYR A 32 -2.29 10.09 -18.84
CA TYR A 32 -1.95 8.69 -19.09
C TYR A 32 -0.45 8.50 -19.21
N ASN A 33 0.21 9.18 -20.15
CA ASN A 33 1.64 9.01 -20.39
C ASN A 33 2.47 9.36 -19.16
N LYS A 34 2.03 10.34 -18.36
CA LYS A 34 2.72 10.78 -17.14
C LYS A 34 2.60 9.77 -15.99
N PHE A 35 1.44 9.13 -15.80
CA PHE A 35 1.17 8.33 -14.60
C PHE A 35 1.00 6.83 -14.85
N HIS A 36 0.71 6.40 -16.08
CA HIS A 36 0.47 5.00 -16.42
C HIS A 36 1.60 4.05 -15.97
N PRO A 37 2.90 4.33 -16.20
CA PRO A 37 3.97 3.44 -15.75
C PRO A 37 3.99 3.25 -14.21
N LEU A 38 3.66 4.31 -13.47
CA LEU A 38 3.61 4.29 -12.01
C LEU A 38 2.40 3.52 -11.49
N PHE A 39 1.25 3.70 -12.13
CA PHE A 39 0.01 3.01 -11.79
C PHE A 39 0.09 1.53 -12.10
N LEU A 40 0.61 1.15 -13.28
CA LEU A 40 0.81 -0.25 -13.65
C LEU A 40 1.72 -0.98 -12.64
N GLY A 41 2.85 -0.38 -12.28
CA GLY A 41 3.76 -0.96 -11.29
C GLY A 41 3.15 -1.06 -9.88
N TYR A 42 2.20 -0.18 -9.53
CA TYR A 42 1.46 -0.27 -8.29
C TYR A 42 0.38 -1.36 -8.32
N THR A 43 -0.43 -1.40 -9.38
CA THR A 43 -1.50 -2.38 -9.58
C THR A 43 -0.96 -3.80 -9.56
N ARG A 44 0.12 -4.09 -10.31
CA ARG A 44 0.79 -5.41 -10.32
C ARG A 44 1.19 -5.90 -8.93
N ARG A 45 1.70 -5.00 -8.09
CA ARG A 45 2.10 -5.34 -6.71
C ARG A 45 0.91 -5.68 -5.82
N ARG A 46 -0.24 -5.05 -6.06
CA ARG A 46 -1.44 -5.22 -5.22
C ARG A 46 -2.35 -6.35 -5.68
N THR A 47 -2.26 -6.79 -6.93
CA THR A 47 -3.04 -7.94 -7.43
C THR A 47 -2.34 -9.28 -7.22
N HIS A 48 -1.14 -9.29 -6.60
CA HIS A 48 -0.34 -10.49 -6.26
C HIS A 48 -0.13 -11.51 -7.40
N SER A 49 -0.39 -11.13 -8.65
CA SER A 49 -0.20 -11.96 -9.82
C SER A 49 1.10 -11.55 -10.51
N LEU A 50 2.21 -12.14 -10.06
CA LEU A 50 3.51 -11.99 -10.73
C LEU A 50 3.55 -12.71 -12.10
N ASN A 51 2.63 -13.65 -12.34
CA ASN A 51 2.56 -14.45 -13.57
C ASN A 51 1.34 -14.15 -14.46
N ASP A 52 0.34 -13.42 -13.96
CA ASP A 52 -0.89 -13.11 -14.68
C ASP A 52 -1.08 -11.59 -14.78
N ASP A 53 -0.37 -11.00 -15.74
CA ASP A 53 -0.40 -9.56 -16.03
C ASP A 53 -1.78 -9.10 -16.55
N THR A 54 -2.64 -10.04 -16.99
CA THR A 54 -3.93 -9.72 -17.61
C THR A 54 -4.87 -9.01 -16.65
N LYS A 55 -4.89 -9.40 -15.38
CA LYS A 55 -5.74 -8.78 -14.36
C LYS A 55 -5.31 -7.36 -14.02
N ALA A 56 -4.01 -7.14 -13.90
CA ALA A 56 -3.48 -5.82 -13.59
C ALA A 56 -3.74 -4.83 -14.73
N LEU A 57 -3.60 -5.29 -15.97
CA LEU A 57 -3.93 -4.51 -17.16
C LEU A 57 -5.43 -4.23 -17.23
N SER A 58 -6.28 -5.25 -17.06
CA SER A 58 -7.74 -5.09 -17.09
C SER A 58 -8.25 -4.05 -16.09
N ILE A 59 -7.79 -4.08 -14.83
CA ILE A 59 -8.19 -3.08 -13.81
C ILE A 59 -7.75 -1.68 -14.23
N LEU A 60 -6.55 -1.58 -14.80
CA LEU A 60 -5.98 -0.30 -15.19
C LEU A 60 -6.67 0.28 -16.43
N ASP A 61 -7.03 -0.57 -17.40
CA ASP A 61 -7.79 -0.20 -18.59
C ASP A 61 -9.18 0.30 -18.20
N ASP A 62 -9.90 -0.43 -17.34
CA ASP A 62 -11.19 0.00 -16.80
C ASP A 62 -11.09 1.37 -16.11
N PHE A 63 -10.02 1.58 -15.34
CA PHE A 63 -9.75 2.86 -14.67
C PHE A 63 -9.54 4.00 -15.67
N TRP A 64 -8.77 3.79 -16.74
CA TRP A 64 -8.55 4.82 -17.77
C TRP A 64 -9.81 5.11 -18.58
N VAL A 65 -10.58 4.07 -18.93
CA VAL A 65 -11.87 4.23 -19.62
C VAL A 65 -12.85 5.03 -18.77
N GLU A 66 -12.89 4.78 -17.45
CA GLU A 66 -13.73 5.56 -16.55
C GLU A 66 -13.33 7.03 -16.49
N LEU A 67 -12.02 7.33 -16.54
CA LEU A 67 -11.52 8.70 -16.55
C LEU A 67 -11.91 9.49 -17.81
N LEU A 68 -12.25 8.82 -18.92
CA LEU A 68 -12.76 9.48 -20.12
C LEU A 68 -14.10 10.19 -19.87
N ASN A 69 -14.88 9.78 -18.86
CA ASN A 69 -16.13 10.45 -18.51
C ASN A 69 -15.93 11.84 -17.86
N ALA A 70 -14.70 12.35 -17.78
CA ALA A 70 -14.26 13.64 -17.24
C ALA A 70 -14.54 13.87 -15.75
N LYS A 71 -15.57 13.25 -15.15
CA LYS A 71 -16.07 13.50 -13.80
C LYS A 71 -14.97 13.55 -12.74
N ALA A 72 -14.16 12.49 -12.66
CA ALA A 72 -13.09 12.42 -11.67
C ALA A 72 -11.98 13.46 -11.89
N ILE A 73 -11.68 13.80 -13.16
CA ILE A 73 -10.70 14.83 -13.48
C ILE A 73 -11.23 16.23 -13.13
N CYS A 74 -12.51 16.49 -13.43
CA CYS A 74 -13.19 17.75 -13.13
C CYS A 74 -13.41 17.97 -11.62
N ASP A 75 -13.59 16.90 -10.84
CA ASP A 75 -13.76 16.94 -9.38
C ASP A 75 -12.45 17.25 -8.64
N PHE A 76 -11.31 17.35 -9.34
CA PHE A 76 -10.01 17.62 -8.72
C PHE A 76 -9.87 19.07 -8.26
N LYS A 77 -9.74 19.26 -6.94
CA LYS A 77 -9.67 20.59 -6.27
C LYS A 77 -8.25 21.10 -5.97
N GLY A 78 -7.20 20.38 -6.38
CA GLY A 78 -5.81 20.80 -6.14
C GLY A 78 -5.33 20.70 -4.68
N ILE A 79 -6.11 20.12 -3.77
CA ILE A 79 -5.76 19.95 -2.34
C ILE A 79 -4.56 19.00 -2.16
N SER A 80 -4.36 18.08 -3.11
CA SER A 80 -3.23 17.14 -3.15
C SER A 80 -2.62 17.14 -4.55
N SER A 81 -1.53 16.41 -4.78
CA SER A 81 -1.02 16.26 -6.15
C SER A 81 -2.03 15.47 -6.98
N LEU A 82 -2.11 15.74 -8.29
CA LEU A 82 -3.03 15.02 -9.18
C LEU A 82 -2.73 13.51 -9.15
N LYS A 83 -1.45 13.17 -9.09
CA LYS A 83 -0.96 11.81 -8.86
C LYS A 83 -1.58 11.18 -7.62
N THR A 84 -1.51 11.84 -6.45
CA THR A 84 -2.03 11.31 -5.18
C THR A 84 -3.54 11.12 -5.24
N TYR A 85 -4.25 12.08 -5.82
CA TYR A 85 -5.69 12.01 -5.98
C TYR A 85 -6.12 10.82 -6.84
N LEU A 86 -5.51 10.67 -8.02
CA LEU A 86 -5.78 9.54 -8.92
C LEU A 86 -5.36 8.19 -8.32
N PHE A 87 -4.25 8.16 -7.58
CA PHE A 87 -3.83 6.96 -6.83
C PHE A 87 -4.90 6.48 -5.85
N LYS A 88 -5.56 7.42 -5.17
CA LYS A 88 -6.62 7.08 -4.22
C LYS A 88 -7.79 6.39 -4.93
N ILE A 89 -8.20 6.92 -6.08
CA ILE A 89 -9.27 6.35 -6.90
C ILE A 89 -8.88 4.96 -7.40
N LEU A 90 -7.69 4.82 -7.98
CA LEU A 90 -7.16 3.54 -8.46
C LEU A 90 -7.06 2.50 -7.34
N ASN A 91 -6.61 2.89 -6.15
CA ASN A 91 -6.52 1.97 -5.02
C ASN A 91 -7.90 1.41 -4.61
N TYR A 92 -8.96 2.23 -4.63
CA TYR A 92 -10.32 1.71 -4.39
C TYR A 92 -10.73 0.68 -5.45
N ARG A 93 -10.41 0.93 -6.73
CA ARG A 93 -10.70 -0.02 -7.82
C ARG A 93 -9.97 -1.35 -7.65
N ILE A 94 -8.69 -1.29 -7.30
CA ILE A 94 -7.88 -2.50 -7.05
C ILE A 94 -8.47 -3.29 -5.87
N VAL A 95 -8.77 -2.62 -4.76
CA VAL A 95 -9.36 -3.26 -3.57
C VAL A 95 -10.70 -3.91 -3.91
N ASP A 96 -11.58 -3.23 -4.66
CA ASP A 96 -12.87 -3.78 -5.07
C ASP A 96 -12.72 -4.99 -6.01
N ASN A 97 -11.74 -4.97 -6.92
CA ASN A 97 -11.47 -6.11 -7.79
C ASN A 97 -10.97 -7.32 -7.00
N VAL A 98 -10.01 -7.12 -6.09
CA VAL A 98 -9.53 -8.17 -5.18
C VAL A 98 -10.68 -8.72 -4.33
N ARG A 99 -11.55 -7.85 -3.80
CA ARG A 99 -12.77 -8.27 -3.07
C ARG A 99 -13.73 -9.09 -3.92
N ARG A 100 -13.87 -8.79 -5.21
CA ARG A 100 -14.71 -9.60 -6.14
C ARG A 100 -14.06 -10.95 -6.41
N ALA A 101 -12.75 -10.98 -6.68
CA ALA A 101 -12.01 -12.21 -6.91
C ALA A 101 -12.07 -13.17 -5.70
N ASN A 102 -11.92 -12.65 -4.48
CA ASN A 102 -12.00 -13.44 -3.25
C ASN A 102 -13.41 -13.98 -2.98
N ARG A 103 -14.46 -13.24 -3.40
CA ARG A 103 -15.85 -13.73 -3.36
C ARG A 103 -16.08 -14.85 -4.37
N GLN A 104 -15.55 -14.71 -5.58
CA GLN A 104 -15.65 -15.74 -6.63
C GLN A 104 -14.93 -17.03 -6.20
N GLY A 105 -13.70 -16.91 -5.68
CA GLY A 105 -12.91 -18.04 -5.20
C GLY A 105 -13.52 -18.74 -3.96
N SER A 106 -14.27 -18.03 -3.11
CA SER A 106 -14.99 -18.63 -1.99
C SER A 106 -16.15 -19.55 -2.43
N TYR A 107 -16.72 -19.36 -3.62
CA TYR A 107 -17.72 -20.29 -4.16
C TYR A 107 -17.05 -21.56 -4.72
N ASP A 108 -15.85 -21.45 -5.30
CA ASP A 108 -15.10 -22.58 -5.85
C ASP A 108 -14.35 -23.39 -4.77
N ASN A 109 -13.94 -22.74 -3.66
CA ASN A 109 -13.16 -23.34 -2.58
C ASN A 109 -13.98 -24.15 -1.56
N ASN A 110 -15.30 -24.27 -1.71
CA ASN A 110 -16.10 -25.19 -0.89
C ASN A 110 -15.85 -26.69 -1.20
N VAL A 111 -14.92 -27.01 -2.10
CA VAL A 111 -14.58 -28.39 -2.49
C VAL A 111 -13.17 -28.82 -2.06
N ASN A 112 -12.29 -27.95 -1.53
CA ASN A 112 -11.00 -28.44 -1.02
C ASN A 112 -10.51 -27.68 0.22
N SER A 113 -10.59 -28.41 1.33
CA SER A 113 -10.02 -28.08 2.63
C SER A 113 -8.49 -28.10 2.58
N ASP A 114 -7.91 -27.37 3.53
CA ASP A 114 -6.54 -27.46 4.03
C ASP A 114 -5.46 -26.78 3.17
N ASN A 115 -5.23 -25.49 3.45
CA ASN A 115 -3.89 -25.06 3.88
C ASN A 115 -3.92 -23.71 4.61
N HIS A 116 -3.24 -23.73 5.75
CA HIS A 116 -2.96 -22.60 6.63
C HIS A 116 -2.06 -21.59 5.90
N ASP A 117 -2.56 -20.38 5.64
CA ASP A 117 -1.74 -19.17 5.60
C ASP A 117 -2.58 -17.93 5.93
N ILE A 118 -1.99 -17.08 6.77
CA ILE A 118 -2.63 -15.93 7.41
C ILE A 118 -2.81 -14.83 6.36
N ASP A 119 -4.03 -14.66 5.85
CA ASP A 119 -4.38 -13.57 4.94
C ASP A 119 -5.28 -12.56 5.64
N CYS A 120 -4.76 -11.35 5.82
CA CYS A 120 -5.37 -10.27 6.57
C CYS A 120 -6.25 -9.41 5.64
N PHE A 121 -7.42 -9.03 6.15
CA PHE A 121 -8.43 -8.11 5.59
C PHE A 121 -9.51 -8.70 4.68
N LYS A 122 -10.43 -9.48 5.28
CA LYS A 122 -11.83 -9.57 4.84
C LYS A 122 -12.56 -8.27 5.23
N ASP A 123 -12.99 -7.47 4.26
CA ASP A 123 -13.98 -6.41 4.49
C ASP A 123 -15.38 -6.94 4.13
N GLU A 124 -16.03 -7.53 5.11
CA GLU A 124 -17.47 -7.37 5.27
C GLU A 124 -17.74 -5.89 5.60
N LYS A 125 -18.90 -5.38 5.19
CA LYS A 125 -19.39 -4.01 5.46
C LYS A 125 -18.82 -3.48 6.79
N ILE A 126 -17.91 -2.50 6.74
CA ILE A 126 -17.25 -1.96 7.95
C ILE A 126 -18.33 -1.35 8.83
N SER A 127 -18.78 -2.10 9.84
CA SER A 127 -19.54 -1.59 10.98
C SER A 127 -18.74 -0.44 11.61
N PRO A 128 -19.38 0.60 12.17
CA PRO A 128 -18.68 1.60 12.98
C PRO A 128 -17.75 0.97 14.04
N GLU A 129 -18.10 -0.21 14.54
CA GLU A 129 -17.27 -1.02 15.44
C GLU A 129 -15.99 -1.51 14.77
N ASN A 130 -16.04 -1.95 13.51
CA ASN A 130 -14.86 -2.38 12.75
C ASN A 130 -13.92 -1.20 12.43
N ASP A 131 -14.45 0.00 12.18
CA ASP A 131 -13.63 1.21 12.02
C ASP A 131 -12.93 1.60 13.33
N LEU A 132 -13.63 1.51 14.47
CA LEU A 132 -13.03 1.69 15.79
C LEU A 132 -11.96 0.64 16.08
N MET A 133 -12.23 -0.62 15.78
CA MET A 133 -11.25 -1.70 15.92
C MET A 133 -10.04 -1.50 15.03
N HIS A 134 -10.23 -1.02 13.80
CA HIS A 134 -9.12 -0.72 12.90
C HIS A 134 -8.25 0.42 13.42
N LYS A 135 -8.86 1.49 13.93
CA LYS A 135 -8.16 2.61 14.58
C LYS A 135 -7.35 2.15 15.79
N GLU A 136 -7.91 1.28 16.62
CA GLU A 136 -7.19 0.73 17.77
C GLU A 136 -6.04 -0.18 17.34
N LYS A 137 -6.23 -1.04 16.33
CA LYS A 137 -5.16 -1.86 15.73
C LYS A 137 -4.01 -0.99 15.23
N ILE A 138 -4.31 0.10 14.50
CA ILE A 138 -3.30 1.07 14.04
C ILE A 138 -2.60 1.74 15.22
N HIS A 139 -3.36 2.13 16.24
CA HIS A 139 -2.82 2.79 17.42
C HIS A 139 -1.83 1.88 18.18
N LEU A 140 -2.17 0.60 18.37
CA LEU A 140 -1.29 -0.39 18.99
C LEU A 140 0.00 -0.62 18.20
N ILE A 141 -0.10 -0.70 16.87
CA ILE A 141 1.08 -0.84 15.99
C ILE A 141 1.99 0.39 16.15
N ASN A 142 1.42 1.59 16.13
CA ASN A 142 2.19 2.83 16.26
C ASN A 142 2.86 2.95 17.64
N GLU A 143 2.15 2.64 18.73
CA GLU A 143 2.73 2.62 20.07
C GLU A 143 3.86 1.59 20.18
N SER A 144 3.67 0.42 19.59
CA SER A 144 4.69 -0.65 19.55
C SER A 144 5.93 -0.23 18.77
N LEU A 145 5.74 0.47 17.65
CA LEU A 145 6.84 1.03 16.87
C LEU A 145 7.59 2.13 17.63
N LEU A 146 6.88 2.99 18.38
CA LEU A 146 7.51 4.02 19.21
C LEU A 146 8.37 3.38 20.30
N MET A 147 7.81 2.43 21.04
CA MET A 147 8.55 1.67 22.06
C MET A 147 9.75 0.92 21.48
N LEU A 148 9.59 0.35 20.27
CA LEU A 148 10.70 -0.30 19.57
C LEU A 148 11.75 0.71 19.11
N THR A 149 11.35 1.92 18.71
CA THR A 149 12.26 2.99 18.27
C THR A 149 13.14 3.47 19.42
N GLU A 150 12.56 3.60 20.62
CA GLU A 150 13.30 3.99 21.83
C GLU A 150 14.36 2.95 22.22
N LYS A 151 14.05 1.65 22.09
CA LYS A 151 14.95 0.56 22.50
C LYS A 151 15.93 0.12 21.41
N PHE A 152 15.45 0.06 20.17
CA PHE A 152 16.13 -0.53 19.02
C PHE A 152 15.80 0.23 17.73
N PRO A 153 16.33 1.46 17.54
CA PRO A 153 15.94 2.35 16.43
C PRO A 153 16.16 1.72 15.04
N THR A 154 17.24 0.96 14.87
CA THR A 154 17.53 0.25 13.62
C THR A 154 16.51 -0.84 13.32
N ASP A 155 16.10 -1.60 14.33
CA ASP A 155 15.08 -2.65 14.18
C ASP A 155 13.70 -2.04 13.90
N ALA A 156 13.39 -0.92 14.58
CA ALA A 156 12.16 -0.17 14.34
C ALA A 156 12.08 0.34 12.89
N HIS A 157 13.17 0.85 12.33
CA HIS A 157 13.21 1.27 10.93
C HIS A 157 12.94 0.11 9.97
N ILE A 158 13.51 -1.08 10.23
CA ILE A 158 13.27 -2.27 9.39
C ILE A 158 11.81 -2.70 9.48
N VAL A 159 11.23 -2.76 10.68
CA VAL A 159 9.82 -3.15 10.88
C VAL A 159 8.88 -2.11 10.27
N LYS A 160 9.15 -0.82 10.43
CA LYS A 160 8.39 0.26 9.79
C LYS A 160 8.45 0.13 8.26
N SER A 161 9.62 -0.11 7.70
CA SER A 161 9.79 -0.31 6.24
C SER A 161 8.97 -1.51 5.74
N TYR A 162 8.93 -2.59 6.51
CA TYR A 162 8.09 -3.75 6.23
C TYR A 162 6.59 -3.43 6.27
N LEU A 163 6.13 -2.70 7.29
CA LEU A 163 4.73 -2.26 7.42
C LEU A 163 4.32 -1.26 6.32
N GLU A 164 5.27 -0.48 5.81
CA GLU A 164 5.11 0.38 4.63
C GLU A 164 5.08 -0.41 3.30
N GLY A 165 5.32 -1.73 3.34
CA GLY A 165 5.31 -2.61 2.17
C GLY A 165 6.60 -2.59 1.35
N LEU A 166 7.72 -2.15 1.93
CA LEU A 166 9.03 -2.16 1.26
C LEU A 166 9.66 -3.54 1.35
N ASN A 167 10.30 -3.97 0.26
CA ASN A 167 11.09 -5.20 0.26
C ASN A 167 12.46 -4.99 0.96
N TYR A 168 13.18 -6.08 1.24
CA TYR A 168 14.47 -6.01 1.93
C TYR A 168 15.52 -5.20 1.18
N GLN A 169 15.49 -5.24 -0.16
CA GLN A 169 16.42 -4.49 -0.99
C GLN A 169 16.16 -2.98 -0.89
N GLN A 170 14.90 -2.55 -1.02
CA GLN A 170 14.50 -1.15 -0.87
C GLN A 170 14.76 -0.62 0.54
N THR A 171 14.58 -1.47 1.55
CA THR A 171 14.95 -1.14 2.94
C THR A 171 16.46 -0.94 3.06
N ALA A 172 17.26 -1.82 2.44
CA ALA A 172 18.72 -1.67 2.39
C ALA A 172 19.16 -0.43 1.62
N GLU A 173 18.53 -0.11 0.49
CA GLU A 173 18.78 1.11 -0.30
C GLU A 173 18.50 2.37 0.53
N LYS A 174 17.36 2.43 1.24
CA LYS A 174 17.04 3.53 2.16
C LYS A 174 18.06 3.65 3.29
N MET A 175 18.57 2.54 3.83
CA MET A 175 19.60 2.58 4.87
C MET A 175 20.99 3.01 4.36
N LEU A 176 21.22 2.90 3.05
CA LEU A 176 22.46 3.31 2.38
C LEU A 176 22.35 4.68 1.71
N SER A 177 21.16 5.28 1.66
CA SER A 177 20.95 6.59 1.04
C SER A 177 21.88 7.63 1.67
N GLY A 178 22.71 8.28 0.86
CA GLY A 178 23.74 9.24 1.30
C GLY A 178 25.18 8.76 1.13
N LYS A 179 25.41 7.51 0.68
CA LYS A 179 26.74 7.03 0.27
C LYS A 179 26.67 6.40 -1.12
N PRO A 180 27.69 6.60 -1.99
CA PRO A 180 27.82 5.79 -3.18
C PRO A 180 28.06 4.33 -2.72
N PHE A 181 27.26 3.40 -3.23
CA PHE A 181 27.39 1.99 -2.93
C PHE A 181 27.46 1.17 -4.22
N ASN A 182 28.21 0.08 -4.19
CA ASN A 182 28.26 -0.87 -5.31
C ASN A 182 27.19 -1.97 -5.15
N SER A 183 26.96 -2.75 -6.22
CA SER A 183 25.95 -3.82 -6.21
C SER A 183 26.24 -4.92 -5.17
N LYS A 184 27.51 -5.16 -4.84
CA LYS A 184 27.92 -6.14 -3.82
C LYS A 184 27.56 -5.67 -2.40
N GLU A 185 27.75 -4.40 -2.10
CA GLU A 185 27.40 -3.77 -0.82
C GLU A 185 25.89 -3.76 -0.61
N LEU A 186 25.13 -3.43 -1.65
CA LEU A 186 23.67 -3.47 -1.60
C LEU A 186 23.17 -4.90 -1.31
N LYS A 187 23.71 -5.91 -2.00
CA LYS A 187 23.36 -7.31 -1.77
C LYS A 187 23.69 -7.74 -0.33
N LYS A 188 24.90 -7.44 0.15
CA LYS A 188 25.33 -7.73 1.53
C LYS A 188 24.42 -7.08 2.56
N LYS A 189 23.99 -5.84 2.32
CA LYS A 189 23.08 -5.11 3.22
C LYS A 189 21.67 -5.71 3.18
N THR A 190 21.19 -6.10 2.00
CA THR A 190 19.90 -6.78 1.82
C THR A 190 19.86 -8.08 2.60
N ASP A 191 20.90 -8.91 2.50
CA ASP A 191 21.01 -10.17 3.24
C ASP A 191 21.06 -9.92 4.76
N ALA A 192 21.77 -8.87 5.19
CA ALA A 192 21.82 -8.48 6.60
C ALA A 192 20.44 -8.02 7.12
N VAL A 193 19.69 -7.23 6.34
CA VAL A 193 18.32 -6.80 6.68
C VAL A 193 17.40 -8.01 6.77
N LYS A 194 17.42 -8.91 5.77
CA LYS A 194 16.62 -10.13 5.78
C LYS A 194 16.91 -10.97 7.02
N LYS A 195 18.20 -11.24 7.29
CA LYS A 195 18.62 -12.02 8.46
C LYS A 195 18.20 -11.35 9.76
N GLN A 196 18.37 -10.03 9.87
CA GLN A 196 17.99 -9.28 11.08
C GLN A 196 16.48 -9.26 11.27
N PHE A 197 15.69 -9.18 10.20
CA PHE A 197 14.24 -9.19 10.28
C PHE A 197 13.68 -10.53 10.75
N THR A 198 14.19 -11.65 10.19
CA THR A 198 13.62 -12.99 10.38
C THR A 198 14.26 -13.80 11.52
N ARG A 199 15.30 -13.28 12.20
CA ARG A 199 16.01 -14.05 13.23
C ARG A 199 15.08 -14.41 14.40
N PRO A 200 14.98 -15.68 14.80
CA PRO A 200 14.14 -16.09 15.92
C PRO A 200 14.66 -15.47 17.23
N GLY A 201 13.73 -14.99 18.07
CA GLY A 201 13.98 -14.41 19.39
C GLY A 201 14.66 -13.03 19.41
N THR A 202 15.61 -12.76 18.52
CA THR A 202 16.44 -11.53 18.54
C THR A 202 16.29 -10.64 17.31
N GLY A 203 15.55 -11.10 16.31
CA GLY A 203 15.30 -10.35 15.09
C GLY A 203 14.31 -9.20 15.28
N SER A 204 14.25 -8.28 14.33
CA SER A 204 13.42 -7.08 14.40
C SER A 204 11.94 -7.42 14.57
N LEU A 205 11.45 -8.47 13.89
CA LEU A 205 10.06 -8.91 14.02
C LEU A 205 9.78 -9.53 15.40
N ALA A 206 10.71 -10.31 15.95
CA ALA A 206 10.56 -10.90 17.28
C ALA A 206 10.54 -9.82 18.37
N LYS A 207 11.42 -8.82 18.26
CA LYS A 207 11.45 -7.66 19.16
C LYS A 207 10.17 -6.84 19.06
N PHE A 208 9.66 -6.61 17.85
CA PHE A 208 8.38 -5.93 17.66
C PHE A 208 7.23 -6.68 18.32
N LYS A 209 7.15 -8.00 18.15
CA LYS A 209 6.14 -8.84 18.83
C LYS A 209 6.21 -8.70 20.34
N SER A 210 7.41 -8.73 20.92
CA SER A 210 7.60 -8.53 22.37
C SER A 210 7.14 -7.14 22.85
N CYS A 211 7.40 -6.08 22.07
CA CYS A 211 6.88 -4.74 22.34
C CYS A 211 5.34 -4.70 22.28
N LEU A 212 4.76 -5.30 21.25
CA LEU A 212 3.31 -5.37 21.06
C LEU A 212 2.63 -6.14 22.21
N GLU A 213 3.15 -7.30 22.58
CA GLU A 213 2.67 -8.10 23.72
C GLU A 213 2.75 -7.32 25.03
N SER A 214 3.83 -6.54 25.24
CA SER A 214 3.97 -5.70 26.43
C SER A 214 2.91 -4.60 26.51
N ILE A 215 2.59 -3.96 25.38
CA ILE A 215 1.56 -2.92 25.28
C ILE A 215 0.16 -3.53 25.45
N MET A 216 -0.11 -4.66 24.80
CA MET A 216 -1.37 -5.38 24.97
C MET A 216 -1.60 -5.79 26.43
N LYS A 217 -0.58 -6.30 27.10
CA LYS A 217 -0.64 -6.64 28.53
C LYS A 217 -0.92 -5.41 29.40
N LYS A 218 -0.30 -4.26 29.09
CA LYS A 218 -0.55 -2.99 29.79
C LYS A 218 -1.99 -2.51 29.62
N ARG A 219 -2.60 -2.74 28.45
CA ARG A 219 -3.98 -2.39 28.12
C ARG A 219 -5.01 -3.48 28.45
N GLN A 220 -4.57 -4.59 29.06
CA GLN A 220 -5.41 -5.75 29.38
C GLN A 220 -6.15 -6.36 28.17
N LEU A 221 -5.53 -6.26 26.98
CA LEU A 221 -6.08 -6.82 25.74
C LEU A 221 -5.61 -8.26 25.53
N ILE A 222 -6.52 -9.13 25.09
CA ILE A 222 -6.23 -10.52 24.72
C ILE A 222 -6.06 -10.59 23.21
N GLN A 223 -5.21 -11.50 22.71
CA GLN A 223 -4.97 -11.67 21.27
C GLN A 223 -6.23 -11.98 20.46
N LYS A 224 -7.25 -12.57 21.10
CA LYS A 224 -8.58 -12.81 20.52
C LYS A 224 -9.33 -11.50 20.22
N ASP A 225 -9.08 -10.45 20.99
CA ASP A 225 -9.73 -9.14 20.82
C ASP A 225 -9.23 -8.42 19.55
N LEU A 226 -8.07 -8.82 19.01
CA LEU A 226 -7.50 -8.24 17.78
C LEU A 226 -7.84 -9.02 16.50
N LEU A 227 -8.38 -10.23 16.62
CA LEU A 227 -8.66 -11.12 15.49
C LEU A 227 -10.15 -11.23 15.14
N ASN A 228 -11.02 -10.68 15.99
CA ASN A 228 -12.39 -10.34 15.64
C ASN A 228 -12.44 -8.96 14.96
#